data_AF-A0A7Y5N0R0-F1
#
_entry.id   AF-A0A7Y5N0R0-F1
#
_cell.length_a   1.000
_cell.length_b   1.000
_cell.length_c   1.000
_cell.angle_alpha   90.00
_cell.angle_beta   90.00
_cell.angle_gamma   90.00
#
_symmetry.space_group_name_H-M   'P 1'
#
loop_
_entity.id
_entity.type
_entity.pdbx_description
1 polymer ?
#
loop_
_entity_poly.entity_id
_entity_poly.type
_entity_poly.pdbx_seq_one_letter_code
_entity_poly.pdbx_strand_id
1 'polypeptide(L)'
;YLVCSLGTLRREVVGGMPTEMVEHFFRSFSTHFPMNLHIDLLRGEDTHHIIEAVFKAVTRALRTALTTDVREAGVPSTKGVL
;
A
#
# COMPACT_ATOMS: atom_id res chain seq x y z
N TYR A 1 8.07 5.97 -3.83
CA TYR A 1 8.02 6.77 -2.57
C TYR A 1 6.96 6.17 -1.67
N LEU A 2 7.21 6.12 -0.35
CA LEU A 2 6.28 5.54 0.61
C LEU A 2 6.08 6.45 1.82
N VAL A 3 4.82 6.67 2.18
CA VAL A 3 4.39 7.08 3.53
C VAL A 3 3.61 5.92 4.13
N CYS A 4 4.02 5.43 5.29
CA CYS A 4 3.38 4.29 5.96
C CYS A 4 3.23 4.59 7.45
N SER A 5 1.99 4.58 7.93
CA SER A 5 1.62 4.81 9.32
C SER A 5 0.68 3.70 9.76
N LEU A 6 1.18 2.72 10.52
CA LEU A 6 0.43 1.54 10.95
C LEU A 6 0.03 1.55 12.43
N GLY A 7 0.36 2.64 13.16
CA GLY A 7 0.27 2.66 14.61
C GLY A 7 1.15 1.59 15.28
N THR A 8 0.84 1.26 16.53
CA THR A 8 1.58 0.23 17.28
C THR A 8 1.07 -1.17 16.96
N LEU A 9 1.87 -1.96 16.26
CA LEU A 9 1.63 -3.40 16.08
C LEU A 9 2.03 -4.13 17.37
N ARG A 10 1.04 -4.69 18.08
CA ARG A 10 1.23 -5.27 19.43
C ARG A 10 1.88 -6.66 19.42
N ARG A 11 1.88 -7.34 18.28
CA ARG A 11 2.51 -8.66 18.09
C ARG A 11 3.79 -8.51 17.29
N GLU A 12 4.85 -9.20 17.70
CA GLU A 12 6.10 -9.25 16.95
C GLU A 12 5.98 -10.15 15.70
N VAL A 13 5.12 -11.18 15.75
CA VAL A 13 4.94 -12.14 14.66
C VAL A 13 3.45 -12.43 14.41
N VAL A 14 3.08 -12.45 13.13
CA VAL A 14 1.75 -12.89 12.65
C VAL A 14 1.96 -13.94 11.56
N GLY A 15 1.42 -15.16 11.76
CA GLY A 15 1.47 -16.22 10.76
C GLY A 15 2.88 -16.66 10.34
N GLY A 16 3.88 -16.49 11.21
CA GLY A 16 5.29 -16.78 10.90
C GLY A 16 6.06 -15.62 10.25
N MET A 17 5.40 -14.48 10.00
CA MET A 17 6.04 -13.26 9.47
C MET A 17 6.27 -12.24 10.60
N PRO A 18 7.49 -11.72 10.77
CA PRO A 18 7.76 -10.59 11.67
C PRO A 18 6.98 -9.35 11.23
N THR A 19 6.37 -8.63 12.16
CA THR A 19 5.46 -7.52 11.83
C THR A 19 6.16 -6.28 11.28
N GLU A 20 7.45 -6.10 11.58
CA GLU A 20 8.32 -5.11 10.92
C GLU A 20 8.42 -5.32 9.40
N MET A 21 8.29 -6.56 8.93
CA MET A 21 8.37 -6.86 7.50
C MET A 21 7.21 -6.28 6.69
N VAL A 22 6.12 -5.89 7.33
CA VAL A 22 4.97 -5.29 6.65
C VAL A 22 5.34 -3.96 6.01
N GLU A 23 6.01 -3.06 6.75
CA GLU A 23 6.45 -1.78 6.19
C GLU A 23 7.57 -2.01 5.17
N HIS A 24 8.53 -2.88 5.46
CA HIS A 24 9.60 -3.23 4.53
C HIS A 24 9.07 -3.79 3.20
N PHE A 25 8.01 -4.59 3.25
CA PHE A 25 7.31 -5.10 2.08
C PHE A 25 6.76 -3.93 1.24
N PHE A 26 5.96 -3.03 1.81
CA PHE A 26 5.38 -1.91 1.05
C PHE A 26 6.43 -0.91 0.56
N ARG A 27 7.55 -0.76 1.29
CA ARG A 27 8.68 0.07 0.87
C ARG A 27 9.34 -0.51 -0.36
N SER A 28 9.65 -1.81 -0.32
CA SER A 28 10.22 -2.53 -1.47
C SER A 28 9.25 -2.55 -2.65
N PHE A 29 7.96 -2.79 -2.37
CA PHE A 29 6.91 -2.86 -3.38
C PHE A 29 6.73 -1.54 -4.12
N SER A 30 6.59 -0.41 -3.42
CA SER A 30 6.48 0.93 -4.04
C SER A 30 7.75 1.42 -4.74
N THR A 31 8.89 0.77 -4.50
CA THR A 31 10.16 1.07 -5.16
C THR A 31 10.33 0.26 -6.44
N HIS A 32 10.05 -1.04 -6.41
CA HIS A 32 10.18 -1.93 -7.57
C HIS A 32 8.98 -1.88 -8.52
N PHE A 33 7.81 -1.52 -8.01
CA PHE A 33 6.69 -1.06 -8.79
C PHE A 33 6.67 0.47 -8.66
N PRO A 34 7.30 1.23 -9.57
CA PRO A 34 7.61 2.64 -9.35
C PRO A 34 6.33 3.46 -9.17
N MET A 35 5.99 3.73 -7.91
CA MET A 35 4.77 4.46 -7.57
C MET A 35 4.96 5.27 -6.29
N ASN A 36 4.04 6.21 -6.09
CA ASN A 36 3.88 6.91 -4.83
C ASN A 36 2.76 6.22 -4.06
N LEU A 37 3.08 5.62 -2.91
CA LEU A 37 2.13 4.88 -2.08
C LEU A 37 2.01 5.53 -0.70
N HIS A 38 0.76 5.75 -0.27
CA HIS A 38 0.44 6.25 1.06
C HIS A 38 -0.46 5.25 1.77
N ILE A 39 -0.08 4.87 2.98
CA ILE A 39 -0.82 3.96 3.85
C ILE A 39 -0.94 4.64 5.20
N ASP A 40 -2.18 4.85 5.64
CA ASP A 40 -2.47 5.39 6.97
C ASP A 40 -3.57 4.55 7.63
N LEU A 41 -3.22 3.91 8.74
CA LEU A 41 -4.17 3.17 9.56
C LEU A 41 -4.92 4.14 10.45
N LEU A 42 -6.20 4.38 10.13
CA LEU A 42 -7.05 5.27 10.92
C LEU A 42 -7.29 4.75 12.34
N ARG A 43 -7.43 3.43 12.52
CA ARG A 43 -7.65 2.75 13.82
C ARG A 43 -7.52 1.23 13.69
N GLY A 44 -7.14 0.60 14.78
CA GLY A 44 -7.09 -0.85 14.93
C GLY A 44 -6.35 -1.25 16.21
N GLU A 45 -6.62 -2.45 16.72
CA GLU A 45 -5.94 -2.98 17.92
C GLU A 45 -5.31 -4.35 17.66
N ASP A 46 -6.04 -5.24 16.98
CA ASP A 46 -5.52 -6.55 16.62
C ASP A 46 -4.54 -6.45 15.44
N THR A 47 -3.34 -6.99 15.64
CA THR A 47 -2.25 -6.88 14.66
C THR A 47 -2.53 -7.64 13.37
N HIS A 48 -3.23 -8.79 13.43
CA HIS A 48 -3.58 -9.54 12.22
C HIS A 48 -4.58 -8.75 11.38
N HIS A 49 -5.64 -8.23 12.00
CA HIS A 49 -6.65 -7.43 11.32
C HIS A 49 -6.10 -6.12 10.75
N ILE A 50 -5.17 -5.46 11.46
CA ILE A 50 -4.49 -4.26 10.95
C ILE A 50 -3.74 -4.59 9.65
N ILE A 51 -2.91 -5.63 9.67
CA ILE A 51 -2.11 -6.03 8.51
C ILE A 51 -3.05 -6.40 7.35
N GLU A 52 -4.06 -7.23 7.60
CA GLU A 52 -5.02 -7.62 6.58
C GLU A 52 -5.79 -6.42 5.99
N ALA A 53 -6.21 -5.47 6.84
CA ALA A 53 -6.89 -4.25 6.41
C ALA A 53 -6.00 -3.39 5.51
N VAL A 54 -4.72 -3.25 5.84
CA VAL A 54 -3.73 -2.53 5.02
C VAL A 54 -3.58 -3.17 3.65
N PHE A 55 -3.37 -4.49 3.60
CA PHE A 55 -3.26 -5.21 2.32
C PHE A 55 -4.53 -5.06 1.48
N LYS A 56 -5.71 -5.24 2.07
CA LYS A 56 -7.00 -5.05 1.39
C LYS A 56 -7.17 -3.63 0.86
N ALA A 57 -6.81 -2.62 1.65
CA ALA A 57 -6.91 -1.21 1.25
C ALA A 57 -6.00 -0.92 0.04
N VAL A 58 -4.75 -1.38 0.08
CA VAL A 58 -3.80 -1.22 -1.04
C VAL A 58 -4.30 -1.95 -2.28
N THR A 59 -4.80 -3.19 -2.18
CA THR A 59 -5.36 -3.91 -3.33
C THR A 59 -6.53 -3.16 -3.97
N ARG A 60 -7.43 -2.57 -3.17
CA ARG A 60 -8.54 -1.77 -3.69
C ARG A 60 -8.05 -0.50 -4.40
N ALA A 61 -7.08 0.20 -3.81
CA ALA A 61 -6.48 1.39 -4.42
C ALA A 61 -5.77 1.06 -5.74
N LEU A 62 -5.00 -0.03 -5.78
CA LEU A 62 -4.34 -0.52 -6.99
C LEU A 62 -5.34 -0.90 -8.07
N ARG A 63 -6.44 -1.58 -7.71
CA ARG A 63 -7.49 -1.89 -8.69
C ARG A 63 -7.99 -0.63 -9.37
N THR A 64 -8.27 0.42 -8.61
CA THR A 64 -8.70 1.71 -9.18
C THR A 64 -7.60 2.33 -10.04
N ALA A 65 -6.36 2.39 -9.56
CA ALA A 65 -5.23 3.01 -10.26
C ALA A 65 -4.84 2.28 -11.56
N LEU A 66 -5.04 0.96 -11.62
CA LEU A 66 -4.69 0.12 -12.77
C LEU A 66 -5.87 -0.11 -13.72
N THR A 67 -7.06 0.37 -13.40
CA THR A 67 -8.21 0.25 -14.31
C THR A 67 -8.05 1.21 -15.47
N THR A 68 -8.15 0.72 -16.70
CA THR A 68 -8.17 1.56 -17.90
C THR A 68 -9.41 2.46 -17.90
N ASP A 69 -9.22 3.78 -17.95
CA ASP A 69 -10.32 4.71 -18.21
C ASP A 69 -10.44 4.96 -19.72
N VAL A 70 -11.58 4.56 -20.29
CA VAL A 70 -11.88 4.75 -21.72
C VAL A 70 -12.03 6.21 -22.13
N ARG A 71 -12.19 7.12 -21.15
CA ARG A 71 -12.28 8.57 -21.37
C ARG A 71 -10.90 9.23 -21.43
N GLU A 72 -9.87 8.58 -20.90
CA GLU A 72 -8.51 9.08 -20.97
C GLU A 72 -7.84 8.60 -22.25
N ALA A 73 -7.28 9.55 -22.99
CA ALA A 73 -6.49 9.30 -24.17
C ALA A 73 -5.02 9.60 -23.88
N GLY A 74 -4.14 8.61 -24.08
CA GLY A 74 -2.70 8.77 -23.94
C GLY A 74 -2.20 8.62 -22.50
N VAL A 75 -1.05 9.24 -22.20
CA VAL A 75 -0.40 9.17 -20.88
C VAL A 75 -1.05 10.20 -19.94
N PRO A 76 -1.55 9.80 -18.75
CA PRO A 76 -2.22 10.71 -17.82
C PRO A 76 -1.22 11.57 -17.04
N SER A 77 -0.52 12.44 -17.77
CA SER A 77 0.50 13.35 -17.27
C SER A 77 0.57 14.57 -18.17
N THR A 78 0.53 15.77 -17.60
CA THR A 78 0.70 17.03 -18.36
C THR A 78 2.07 17.16 -19.01
N LYS A 79 3.04 16.36 -18.56
CA LYS A 79 4.38 16.24 -19.15
C LYS A 79 4.45 15.22 -20.29
N GLY A 80 3.37 14.45 -20.52
CA GLY A 80 3.29 13.41 -21.54
C GLY A 80 4.09 12.13 -21.23
N VAL A 81 4.65 12.02 -20.02
CA VAL A 81 5.49 10.90 -19.58
C VAL A 81 5.19 10.53 -18.12
N LEU A 82 5.41 9.26 -17.77
CA LEU A 82 5.35 8.69 -16.41
C LEU A 82 6.62 7.89 -16.12
#